data_AF-A0A0G0K7A7-F1
#
_entry.id   AF-A0A0G0K7A7-F1
#
_cell.length_a   1.000
_cell.length_b   1.000
_cell.length_c   1.000
_cell.angle_alpha   90.00
_cell.angle_beta   90.00
_cell.angle_gamma   90.00
#
_symmetry.space_group_name_H-M   'P 1'
#
loop_
_entity.id
_entity.type
_entity.pdbx_description
1 polymer ?
#
loop_
_entity_poly.entity_id
_entity_poly.type
_entity_poly.pdbx_seq_one_letter_code
_entity_poly.pdbx_strand_id
1 'polypeptide(L)' 'MKNSIDVSIIIVSYNTKDLLRSCVESVIKNITHLKYEIIIVDNNSGDGSKLYINNIAKKYK' A
#
# COMPACT_ATOMS: atom_id res chain seq x y z
N MET A 1 2.95 23.46 13.07
CA MET A 1 3.74 22.90 11.95
C MET A 1 2.81 22.01 11.14
N LYS A 2 2.69 22.22 9.83
CA LYS A 2 1.85 21.36 8.97
C LYS A 2 2.52 19.99 8.93
N ASN A 3 1.90 18.97 9.50
CA ASN A 3 2.28 17.57 9.26
C ASN A 3 1.84 17.22 7.83
N SER A 4 2.49 17.80 6.83
CA SER A 4 2.23 17.50 5.42
C SER A 4 2.89 16.17 5.07
N ILE A 5 2.12 15.31 4.41
CA ILE A 5 2.65 14.22 3.62
C ILE A 5 3.40 14.84 2.43
N ASP A 6 4.61 14.36 2.16
CA ASP A 6 5.43 14.79 1.03
C ASP A 6 4.98 14.10 -0.26
N VAL A 7 4.58 12.82 -0.17
CA VAL A 7 4.17 11.98 -1.31
C VAL A 7 3.00 11.07 -0.95
N SER A 8 1.95 11.07 -1.77
CA SER A 8 0.87 10.08 -1.71
C SER A 8 1.02 9.06 -2.84
N ILE A 9 1.14 7.78 -2.49
CA ILE A 9 1.34 6.68 -3.43
C ILE A 9 0.02 5.93 -3.56
N ILE A 10 -0.64 6.06 -4.72
CA ILE A 10 -1.93 5.42 -4.97
C ILE A 10 -1.71 4.18 -5.84
N ILE A 11 -2.12 3.02 -5.34
CA ILE A 11 -1.98 1.73 -6.02
C ILE A 11 -3.37 1.16 -6.28
N VAL A 12 -3.75 1.07 -7.55
CA VAL A 12 -4.99 0.38 -7.97
C VAL A 12 -4.63 -1.06 -8.34
N SER A 13 -5.35 -2.04 -7.79
CA SER A 13 -5.09 -3.46 -8.01
C SER A 13 -6.35 -4.27 -8.29
N TYR A 14 -6.22 -5.29 -9.14
CA TYR A 14 -7.26 -6.27 -9.42
C TYR A 14 -6.65 -7.66 -9.67
N ASN A 15 -6.90 -8.62 -8.80
CA ASN A 15 -6.38 -9.99 -8.87
C ASN A 15 -4.85 -10.09 -9.02
N THR A 16 -4.12 -9.25 -8.28
CA THR A 16 -2.65 -9.17 -8.33
C THR A 16 -2.00 -9.25 -6.95
N LYS A 17 -2.46 -10.15 -6.06
CA LYS A 17 -2.03 -10.23 -4.65
C LYS A 17 -0.50 -10.21 -4.49
N ASP A 18 0.21 -11.07 -5.20
CA ASP A 18 1.66 -11.21 -5.01
C ASP A 18 2.43 -10.00 -5.57
N LEU A 19 1.99 -9.46 -6.70
CA LEU A 19 2.58 -8.24 -7.26
C LEU A 19 2.31 -7.01 -6.38
N LEU A 20 1.07 -6.86 -5.88
CA LEU A 20 0.70 -5.82 -4.94
C LEU A 20 1.57 -5.93 -3.68
N ARG A 21 1.77 -7.13 -3.17
CA ARG A 21 2.63 -7.38 -2.01
C ARG A 21 4.06 -6.95 -2.26
N SER A 22 4.68 -7.40 -3.36
CA SER A 22 6.04 -7.02 -3.70
C SER A 22 6.20 -5.52 -3.93
N CYS A 23 5.19 -4.86 -4.52
CA CYS A 23 5.16 -3.41 -4.70
C CYS A 23 5.17 -2.67 -3.36
N VAL A 24 4.24 -3.01 -2.46
CA VAL A 24 4.14 -2.38 -1.14
C VAL A 24 5.39 -2.61 -0.31
N GLU A 25 5.92 -3.84 -0.29
CA GLU A 25 7.16 -4.17 0.41
C GLU A 25 8.36 -3.39 -0.15
N SER A 26 8.42 -3.20 -1.48
CA SER A 26 9.45 -2.39 -2.12
C SER A 26 9.38 -0.91 -1.71
N VAL A 27 8.19 -0.32 -1.70
CA VAL A 27 7.99 1.07 -1.27
C VAL A 27 8.44 1.24 0.18
N ILE A 28 7.97 0.38 1.08
CA ILE A 28 8.30 0.44 2.52
C ILE A 28 9.81 0.28 2.74
N LYS A 29 10.46 -0.60 1.99
CA LYS A 29 11.90 -0.86 2.13
C LYS A 29 12.77 0.31 1.66
N ASN A 30 12.36 1.03 0.61
CA ASN A 30 13.23 1.96 -0.09
C ASN A 30 12.99 3.44 0.25
N ILE A 31 11.79 3.83 0.70
CA ILE A 31 11.48 5.23 1.04
C ILE A 31 11.80 5.47 2.53
N THR A 32 12.91 6.15 2.80
CA THR A 32 13.43 6.36 4.17
C THR A 32 13.43 7.82 4.65
N HIS A 33 13.30 8.79 3.74
CA HIS A 33 13.52 10.22 4.02
C HIS A 33 12.30 11.11 3.74
N LEU A 34 11.20 10.53 3.25
CA LEU A 34 9.95 11.24 2.96
C LEU A 34 8.87 10.79 3.94
N LYS A 35 7.97 11.70 4.31
CA LYS A 35 6.68 11.34 4.89
C LYS A 35 5.75 10.96 3.76
N TYR A 36 5.34 9.71 3.70
CA TYR A 36 4.47 9.21 2.64
C TYR A 36 3.27 8.45 3.20
N GLU A 37 2.23 8.36 2.38
CA GLU A 37 1.11 7.46 2.58
C GLU A 37 0.97 6.52 1.38
N ILE A 38 0.48 5.31 1.64
CA ILE A 38 0.13 4.34 0.59
C ILE A 38 -1.39 4.14 0.65
N ILE A 39 -2.06 4.45 -0.46
CA ILE A 39 -3.51 4.29 -0.61
C ILE A 39 -3.73 3.16 -1.62
N ILE A 40 -4.32 2.05 -1.15
CA ILE A 40 -4.58 0.88 -2.00
C ILE A 40 -6.07 0.83 -2.34
N VAL A 41 -6.37 0.79 -3.64
CA VAL A 41 -7.72 0.65 -4.17
C VAL A 41 -7.86 -0.74 -4.81
N ASP A 42 -8.58 -1.62 -4.13
CA ASP A 42 -8.91 -2.96 -4.64
C ASP A 42 -10.19 -2.93 -5.48
N ASN A 43 -10.10 -3.33 -6.75
CA ASN A 43 -11.25 -3.38 -7.65
C ASN A 43 -12.05 -4.70 -7.50
N ASN A 44 -12.42 -5.03 -6.26
CA ASN A 44 -13.17 -6.25 -5.92
C ASN A 44 -12.44 -7.56 -6.31
N SER A 45 -11.17 -7.72 -5.92
CA SER A 45 -10.40 -8.92 -6.21
C SER A 45 -10.94 -10.18 -5.50
N GLY A 46 -10.72 -11.34 -6.12
CA GLY A 46 -11.09 -12.67 -5.63
C GLY A 46 -9.91 -13.59 -5.30
N ASP A 47 -8.68 -13.10 -5.42
CA ASP A 47 -7.42 -13.89 -5.34
C ASP A 47 -6.75 -13.86 -3.94
N GLY A 48 -7.43 -13.30 -2.94
CA GLY A 48 -6.88 -13.07 -1.60
C GLY A 48 -6.18 -11.72 -1.42
N SER A 49 -6.16 -10.83 -2.42
CA SER A 49 -5.66 -9.45 -2.28
C SER A 49 -6.32 -8.71 -1.12
N LYS A 50 -7.64 -8.86 -0.93
CA LYS A 50 -8.38 -8.24 0.17
C LYS A 50 -7.84 -8.62 1.55
N LEU A 51 -7.51 -9.90 1.77
CA LEU A 51 -6.96 -10.35 3.05
C LEU A 51 -5.57 -9.75 3.28
N TYR A 52 -4.72 -9.73 2.25
CA TYR A 52 -3.42 -9.08 2.31
C TYR A 52 -3.54 -7.59 2.65
N ILE A 53 -4.41 -6.85 1.95
CA ILE A 53 -4.67 -5.42 2.16
C ILE A 53 -5.14 -5.17 3.60
N ASN A 54 -6.07 -5.97 4.11
CA ASN A 54 -6.56 -5.83 5.49
C ASN A 54 -5.45 -6.07 6.53
N ASN A 55 -4.58 -7.04 6.30
CA ASN A 55 -3.49 -7.35 7.22
C ASN A 55 -2.41 -6.26 7.22
N ILE A 56 -2.02 -5.76 6.04
CA ILE A 56 -0.99 -4.72 5.95
C ILE A 56 -1.51 -3.38 6.48
N ALA A 57 -2.78 -3.04 6.22
CA ALA A 57 -3.39 -1.83 6.76
C ALA A 57 -3.45 -1.84 8.29
N LYS A 58 -3.75 -2.98 8.93
CA LYS A 58 -3.71 -3.10 10.39
C LYS A 58 -2.31 -2.92 10.97
N LYS A 59 -1.27 -3.34 10.24
CA LYS A 59 0.12 -3.25 10.69
C LYS A 59 0.65 -1.81 10.70
N TYR A 60 0.15 -0.96 9.82
CA TYR A 60 0.64 0.42 9.62
C TYR A 60 -0.44 1.49 9.87
N LYS A 61 -1.52 1.13 10.56
CA LYS A 61 -2.57 2.06 10.99
C LYS A 61 -2.20 2.80 12.28
#